data_AF-T0QHW3-F1
#
_entry.id   AF-T0QHW3-F1
#
_cell.length_a   1.000
_cell.length_b   1.000
_cell.length_c   1.000
_cell.angle_alpha   90.00
_cell.angle_beta   90.00
_cell.angle_gamma   90.00
#
_symmetry.space_group_name_H-M   'P 1'
#
loop_
_entity.id
_entity.type
_entity.pdbx_description
1 polymer ?
#
loop_
_entity_poly.entity_id
_entity_poly.type
_entity_poly.pdbx_seq_one_letter_code
_entity_poly.pdbx_strand_id
1 'polypeptide(L)'
;MLWLMRLDNPETPSRVARILEMNESDFALVTRYSLTLGIEAVESYAPAAPLPPGAALYLQHVKLDDVCNVEKFPLVEVGEGDPPFLIEWLKMHMMCVLGGKVVAAQAIALAPTDPEAAAEVLKQAIPDMNIRVAARATRKKTSATASEYKAMMHALEVVGNMDVLDAFLGDALRVVRGTHLAPVANWIHRMLCRFGWEALLPAMRRLVSRWGRCMASSSHVVDLLASLAGCTDTPACPRLELPFATECIKLLWRRLQTAVARLLEDGRYKADTNTLVKHILRLEHYWDVTDELTWFGARLPRQATAIIDQFRFGVLTPFLSQLNKPTYHERIPLSEAAVAVAAVRKAVPTLPCTKYVTPLWRWLDADTKPKALSVAAVHSLLWLAQLDTAVPLDEKLIERLWQRSGRFAVEGAWATGPMLPPPALALLVQYTVASAGVYESATLDPETITNALPLLPYVALSRKLVVRQKAMTARHLAALTFLKAQAASTVLSYVSKLVARVPNAPVLQAMWRRVLDELCTAMQTTMPMAVDAIALLAVLTQDRKRPLETPNQRKGPPRHRRRFF
;
A
#
# COMPACT_ATOMS: atom_id res chain seq x y z
N MET A 1 12.75 42.92 -9.31
CA MET A 1 14.20 43.13 -9.08
C MET A 1 14.87 42.28 -10.13
N LEU A 2 15.30 42.93 -11.22
CA LEU A 2 15.96 42.29 -12.35
C LEU A 2 17.45 42.27 -12.01
N TRP A 3 18.10 41.11 -12.07
CA TRP A 3 19.56 41.03 -11.95
C TRP A 3 20.12 40.96 -13.37
N LEU A 4 20.89 41.97 -13.76
CA LEU A 4 21.61 42.00 -15.03
C LEU A 4 23.06 41.64 -14.74
N MET A 5 23.47 40.43 -15.12
CA MET A 5 24.88 40.06 -15.08
C MET A 5 25.54 40.50 -16.38
N ARG A 6 26.44 41.49 -16.28
CA ARG A 6 27.31 41.92 -17.38
C ARG A 6 28.46 40.93 -17.49
N LEU A 7 28.64 40.33 -18.67
CA LEU A 7 29.75 39.41 -18.94
C LEU A 7 30.89 40.18 -19.62
N ASP A 8 31.90 40.59 -18.86
CA ASP A 8 32.99 41.44 -19.38
C ASP A 8 34.03 40.71 -20.25
N ASN A 9 33.91 39.39 -20.41
CA ASN A 9 34.81 38.60 -21.25
C ASN A 9 34.05 37.92 -22.41
N PRO A 10 34.44 38.15 -23.68
CA PRO A 10 33.75 37.64 -24.87
C PRO A 10 33.81 36.11 -25.05
N GLU A 11 34.68 35.38 -24.37
CA GLU A 11 34.69 33.89 -24.38
C GLU A 11 33.72 33.25 -23.36
N THR A 12 33.14 34.07 -22.47
CA THR A 12 32.28 33.64 -21.37
C THR A 12 30.92 33.07 -21.81
N PRO A 13 30.25 33.57 -22.87
CA PRO A 13 28.95 33.05 -23.30
C PRO A 13 28.98 31.56 -23.67
N SER A 14 30.02 31.14 -24.40
CA SER A 14 30.25 29.75 -24.81
C SER A 14 30.54 28.81 -23.63
N ARG A 15 31.15 29.34 -22.56
CA ARG A 15 31.43 28.61 -21.31
C ARG A 15 30.21 28.56 -20.39
N VAL A 16 29.43 29.64 -20.30
CA VAL A 16 28.16 29.71 -19.55
C VAL A 16 27.10 28.83 -20.21
N ALA A 17 27.01 28.81 -21.54
CA ALA A 17 26.15 27.89 -22.28
C ALA A 17 26.50 26.41 -22.02
N ARG A 18 27.81 26.07 -21.91
CA ARG A 18 28.24 24.72 -21.48
C ARG A 18 27.90 24.42 -20.02
N ILE A 19 27.97 25.39 -19.11
CA ILE A 19 27.61 25.24 -17.68
C ILE A 19 26.10 25.01 -17.51
N LEU A 20 25.27 25.67 -18.32
CA LEU A 20 23.81 25.49 -18.33
C LEU A 20 23.37 24.14 -18.93
N GLU A 21 24.27 23.43 -19.61
CA GLU A 21 24.07 22.05 -20.10
C GLU A 21 24.60 20.97 -19.12
N MET A 22 25.18 21.34 -17.97
CA MET A 22 25.72 20.40 -16.97
C MET A 22 24.66 19.96 -15.93
N ASN A 23 24.80 18.71 -15.45
CA ASN A 23 23.90 18.13 -14.45
C ASN A 23 24.12 18.73 -13.05
N GLU A 24 23.09 18.66 -12.18
CA GLU A 24 23.05 19.21 -10.80
C GLU A 24 24.27 18.91 -9.91
N SER A 25 25.05 17.85 -10.18
CA SER A 25 26.28 17.55 -9.42
C SER A 25 27.39 18.59 -9.62
N ASP A 26 27.34 19.35 -10.72
CA ASP A 26 28.35 20.35 -11.08
C ASP A 26 27.92 21.77 -10.69
N PHE A 27 26.70 21.97 -10.17
CA PHE A 27 26.21 23.29 -9.76
C PHE A 27 26.83 23.78 -8.43
N ALA A 28 27.28 22.85 -7.57
CA ALA A 28 28.12 23.19 -6.42
C ALA A 28 29.51 23.73 -6.86
N LEU A 29 29.91 23.44 -8.10
CA LEU A 29 31.08 24.03 -8.73
C LEU A 29 30.82 25.49 -9.13
N VAL A 30 29.60 25.85 -9.56
CA VAL A 30 29.23 27.21 -9.97
C VAL A 30 29.31 28.21 -8.81
N THR A 31 28.88 27.82 -7.61
CA THR A 31 29.05 28.63 -6.38
C THR A 31 30.52 28.74 -5.95
N ARG A 32 31.36 27.80 -6.36
CA ARG A 32 32.82 27.85 -6.18
C ARG A 32 33.52 28.66 -7.29
N TYR A 33 32.97 28.69 -8.50
CA TYR A 33 33.53 29.33 -9.68
C TYR A 33 33.24 30.83 -9.76
N SER A 34 32.16 31.33 -9.15
CA SER A 34 31.94 32.77 -8.99
C SER A 34 33.06 33.46 -8.20
N LEU A 35 33.73 32.71 -7.30
CA LEU A 35 34.92 33.15 -6.58
C LEU A 35 36.21 33.03 -7.41
N THR A 36 36.28 32.13 -8.39
CA THR A 36 37.48 31.88 -9.20
C THR A 36 37.56 32.73 -10.47
N LEU A 37 36.43 33.23 -10.98
CA LEU A 37 36.36 33.99 -12.24
C LEU A 37 36.55 35.51 -12.10
N GLY A 38 36.79 36.02 -10.88
CA GLY A 38 37.03 37.46 -10.68
C GLY A 38 35.84 38.32 -11.12
N ILE A 39 34.61 37.88 -10.83
CA ILE A 39 33.40 38.69 -11.06
C ILE A 39 33.39 39.77 -9.97
N GLU A 40 34.02 40.92 -10.25
CA GLU A 40 34.25 41.98 -9.26
C GLU A 40 33.00 42.82 -8.94
N ALA A 41 31.93 42.75 -9.74
CA ALA A 41 30.71 43.47 -9.44
C ALA A 41 29.46 42.74 -9.96
N VAL A 42 28.57 42.40 -9.02
CA VAL A 42 27.17 42.18 -9.37
C VAL A 42 26.45 43.50 -9.10
N GLU A 43 26.22 44.29 -10.15
CA GLU A 43 25.45 45.52 -10.01
C GLU A 43 23.96 45.17 -9.83
N SER A 44 23.45 45.34 -8.62
CA SER A 44 22.00 45.30 -8.40
C SER A 44 21.40 46.57 -9.03
N TYR A 45 20.71 46.43 -10.17
CA TYR A 45 19.99 47.56 -10.74
C TYR A 45 18.83 47.96 -9.80
N ALA A 46 19.00 49.12 -9.16
CA ALA A 46 17.95 49.75 -8.37
C ALA A 46 16.80 50.21 -9.28
N PRO A 47 15.53 50.20 -8.82
CA PRO A 47 14.35 50.51 -9.65
C PRO A 47 14.30 51.93 -10.24
N ALA A 48 15.25 52.81 -9.91
CA ALA A 48 15.34 54.18 -10.41
C ALA A 48 16.37 54.40 -11.53
N ALA A 49 17.24 53.42 -11.83
CA ALA A 49 18.19 53.53 -12.94
C ALA A 49 17.54 53.05 -14.24
N PRO A 50 17.64 53.80 -15.36
CA PRO A 50 17.11 53.35 -16.64
C PRO A 50 17.83 52.07 -17.08
N LEU A 51 17.06 51.07 -17.51
CA LEU A 51 17.60 49.82 -18.07
C LEU A 51 18.44 50.13 -19.31
N PRO A 52 19.50 49.34 -19.59
CA PRO A 52 20.20 49.41 -20.86
C PRO A 52 19.22 49.33 -22.03
N PRO A 53 19.35 50.16 -23.09
CA PRO A 53 18.35 50.30 -24.15
C PRO A 53 17.93 48.97 -24.78
N GLY A 54 18.88 48.05 -25.00
CA GLY A 54 18.56 46.74 -25.58
C GLY A 54 17.85 45.77 -24.63
N ALA A 55 18.13 45.81 -23.32
CA ALA A 55 17.38 45.04 -22.33
C ALA A 55 15.94 45.58 -22.19
N ALA A 56 15.78 46.91 -22.27
CA ALA A 56 14.46 47.56 -22.28
C ALA A 56 13.64 47.19 -23.52
N LEU A 57 14.27 47.17 -24.71
CA LEU A 57 13.65 46.76 -25.98
C LEU A 57 13.22 45.28 -25.95
N TYR A 58 14.07 44.38 -25.46
CA TYR A 58 13.74 42.96 -25.34
C TYR A 58 12.53 42.73 -24.39
N LEU A 59 12.53 43.38 -23.22
CA LEU A 59 11.44 43.26 -22.25
C LEU A 59 10.11 43.84 -22.74
N GLN A 60 10.11 44.77 -23.70
CA GLN A 60 8.90 45.31 -24.31
C GLN A 60 8.21 44.33 -25.29
N HIS A 61 8.96 43.37 -25.83
CA HIS A 61 8.45 42.47 -26.89
C HIS A 61 8.19 41.04 -26.43
N VAL A 62 8.60 40.67 -25.23
CA VAL A 62 8.49 39.32 -24.72
C VAL A 62 7.25 39.15 -23.84
N LYS A 63 6.34 38.26 -24.23
CA LYS A 63 5.19 37.90 -23.39
C LYS A 63 5.68 37.12 -22.17
N LEU A 64 5.20 37.48 -20.98
CA LEU A 64 5.61 36.88 -19.71
C LEU A 64 5.44 35.34 -19.68
N ASP A 65 4.41 34.84 -20.36
CA ASP A 65 4.07 33.41 -20.45
C ASP A 65 5.08 32.61 -21.29
N ASP A 66 5.74 33.25 -22.27
CA ASP A 66 6.73 32.61 -23.12
C ASP A 66 8.06 32.43 -22.38
N VAL A 67 8.38 33.29 -21.40
CA VAL A 67 9.60 33.22 -20.58
C VAL A 67 9.51 32.17 -19.48
N CYS A 68 8.32 32.00 -18.89
CA CYS A 68 8.11 31.05 -17.79
C CYS A 68 8.16 29.57 -18.24
N ASN A 69 8.09 29.30 -19.55
CA ASN A 69 7.99 27.94 -20.11
C ASN A 69 9.25 27.45 -20.84
N VAL A 70 10.36 28.19 -20.82
CA VAL A 70 11.57 27.79 -21.56
C VAL A 70 12.46 26.87 -20.72
N GLU A 71 12.75 25.66 -21.21
CA GLU A 71 13.73 24.73 -20.60
C GLU A 71 15.19 25.22 -20.75
N LYS A 72 15.44 26.24 -21.58
CA LYS A 72 16.76 26.87 -21.80
C LYS A 72 16.64 28.39 -21.66
N PHE A 73 17.47 28.99 -20.82
CA PHE A 73 17.48 30.44 -20.61
C PHE A 73 17.96 31.15 -21.88
N PRO A 74 17.19 32.11 -22.44
CA PRO A 74 17.64 32.86 -23.60
C PRO A 74 18.79 33.78 -23.18
N LEU A 75 19.97 33.59 -23.78
CA LEU A 75 20.99 34.63 -23.84
C LEU A 75 20.48 35.71 -24.79
N VAL A 76 20.44 36.95 -24.32
CA VAL A 76 20.08 38.10 -25.16
C VAL A 76 21.37 38.82 -25.54
N GLU A 77 21.78 38.68 -26.80
CA GLU A 77 22.85 39.49 -27.36
C GLU A 77 22.27 40.87 -27.70
N VAL A 78 22.77 41.89 -27.02
CA VAL A 78 22.30 43.27 -27.15
C VAL A 78 23.14 43.98 -28.22
N GLY A 79 22.89 43.72 -29.50
CA GLY A 79 23.55 44.43 -30.61
C GLY A 79 25.06 44.21 -30.76
N GLU A 80 25.62 44.68 -31.88
CA GLU A 80 27.07 44.65 -32.11
C GLU A 80 27.77 45.68 -31.21
N GLY A 81 28.49 45.19 -30.19
CA GLY A 81 29.41 45.99 -29.38
C GLY A 81 29.12 46.04 -27.88
N ASP A 82 27.93 45.67 -27.43
CA ASP A 82 27.64 45.57 -25.99
C ASP A 82 27.86 44.14 -25.47
N PRO A 83 28.35 43.99 -24.22
CA PRO A 83 28.54 42.68 -23.62
C PRO A 83 27.18 41.97 -23.46
N PRO A 84 27.11 40.64 -23.69
CA PRO A 84 25.88 39.90 -23.48
C PRO A 84 25.45 39.98 -22.01
N PHE A 85 24.17 40.22 -21.79
CA PHE A 85 23.58 40.27 -20.46
C PHE A 85 22.77 39.00 -20.20
N LEU A 86 23.02 38.35 -19.06
CA LEU A 86 22.14 37.30 -18.55
C LEU A 86 21.04 37.97 -17.71
N ILE A 87 19.79 37.85 -18.15
CA ILE A 87 18.63 38.34 -17.40
C ILE A 87 18.12 37.20 -16.52
N GLU A 88 18.54 37.18 -15.25
CA GLU A 88 17.99 36.22 -14.29
C GLU A 88 16.80 36.82 -13.52
N TRP A 89 15.63 36.21 -13.68
CA TRP A 89 14.44 36.51 -12.89
C TRP A 89 14.51 35.77 -11.54
N LEU A 90 15.34 36.27 -10.63
CA LEU A 90 15.58 35.64 -9.32
C LEU A 90 14.36 35.65 -8.38
N LYS A 91 13.40 36.58 -8.55
CA LYS A 91 12.26 36.71 -7.63
C LYS A 91 11.33 35.49 -7.63
N MET A 92 11.20 34.75 -8.73
CA MET A 92 10.39 33.52 -8.79
C MET A 92 11.21 32.24 -8.54
N HIS A 93 12.48 32.38 -8.14
CA HIS A 93 13.40 31.27 -8.03
C HIS A 93 14.19 31.22 -6.72
N MET A 94 13.94 32.09 -5.74
CA MET A 94 14.65 32.01 -4.45
C MET A 94 14.52 30.62 -3.82
N MET A 95 13.35 29.98 -3.87
CA MET A 95 13.20 28.58 -3.44
C MET A 95 13.94 27.60 -4.34
N CYS A 96 13.89 27.78 -5.66
CA CYS A 96 14.57 26.93 -6.64
C CYS A 96 16.09 26.96 -6.48
N VAL A 97 16.64 28.14 -6.19
CA VAL A 97 18.07 28.45 -6.11
C VAL A 97 18.62 28.19 -4.69
N LEU A 98 17.97 28.72 -3.66
CA LEU A 98 18.46 28.63 -2.27
C LEU A 98 18.02 27.34 -1.56
N GLY A 99 16.93 26.72 -2.01
CA GLY A 99 16.35 25.54 -1.38
C GLY A 99 15.39 25.86 -0.23
N GLY A 100 14.42 24.97 0.00
CA GLY A 100 13.40 25.18 1.03
C GLY A 100 13.94 25.31 2.46
N LYS A 101 15.15 24.80 2.71
CA LYS A 101 15.82 24.93 4.01
C LYS A 101 16.29 26.35 4.30
N VAL A 102 16.85 27.05 3.31
CA VAL A 102 17.38 28.40 3.50
C VAL A 102 16.22 29.37 3.72
N VAL A 103 15.16 29.24 2.92
CA VAL A 103 13.94 30.04 3.10
C VAL A 103 13.32 29.79 4.48
N ALA A 104 13.22 28.53 4.91
CA ALA A 104 12.72 28.20 6.24
C ALA A 104 13.59 28.81 7.35
N ALA A 105 14.93 28.74 7.23
CA ALA A 105 15.85 29.34 8.20
C ALA A 105 15.72 30.87 8.25
N GLN A 106 15.57 31.53 7.10
CA GLN A 106 15.35 32.97 7.03
C GLN A 106 14.03 33.38 7.70
N ALA A 107 12.94 32.68 7.41
CA ALA A 107 11.65 32.93 8.05
C ALA A 107 11.72 32.74 9.57
N ILE A 108 12.41 31.70 10.05
CA ILE A 108 12.62 31.47 11.48
C ILE A 108 13.43 32.61 12.11
N ALA A 109 14.48 33.09 11.45
CA ALA A 109 15.31 34.19 11.95
C ALA A 109 14.54 35.52 12.01
N LEU A 110 13.64 35.77 11.05
CA LEU A 110 12.81 36.98 11.02
C LEU A 110 11.64 36.93 12.00
N ALA A 111 11.11 35.75 12.32
CA ALA A 111 9.89 35.61 13.12
C ALA A 111 9.87 36.37 14.47
N PRO A 112 10.98 36.45 15.25
CA PRO A 112 11.00 37.20 16.50
C PRO A 112 10.98 38.72 16.33
N THR A 113 11.50 39.24 15.21
CA THR A 113 11.64 40.69 14.98
C THR A 113 10.54 41.24 14.08
N ASP A 114 10.13 40.49 13.06
CA ASP A 114 9.13 40.87 12.07
C ASP A 114 8.36 39.61 11.59
N PRO A 115 7.28 39.22 12.30
CA PRO A 115 6.50 38.04 11.96
C PRO A 115 5.74 38.20 10.64
N GLU A 116 5.43 39.43 10.21
CA GLU A 116 4.75 39.69 8.94
C GLU A 116 5.71 39.49 7.76
N ALA A 117 6.93 40.00 7.85
CA ALA A 117 7.97 39.73 6.85
C ALA A 117 8.32 38.24 6.79
N ALA A 118 8.41 37.56 7.94
CA ALA A 118 8.62 36.11 7.98
C ALA A 118 7.47 35.35 7.28
N ALA A 119 6.22 35.75 7.53
CA ALA A 119 5.05 35.19 6.87
C ALA A 119 5.09 35.43 5.35
N GLU A 120 5.43 36.64 4.91
CA GLU A 120 5.49 36.99 3.49
C GLU A 120 6.57 36.20 2.74
N VAL A 121 7.75 36.00 3.36
CA VAL A 121 8.81 35.12 2.82
C VAL A 121 8.28 33.71 2.60
N LEU A 122 7.51 33.17 3.55
CA LEU A 122 6.90 31.84 3.41
C LEU A 122 5.77 31.82 2.37
N LYS A 123 4.91 32.84 2.31
CA LYS A 123 3.83 32.96 1.31
C LYS A 123 4.39 32.90 -0.12
N GLN A 124 5.46 33.63 -0.38
CA GLN A 124 6.11 33.65 -1.69
C GLN A 124 6.76 32.31 -2.04
N ALA A 125 7.25 31.57 -1.05
CA ALA A 125 7.96 30.31 -1.25
C ALA A 125 7.07 29.08 -1.47
N ILE A 126 5.85 29.09 -0.92
CA ILE A 126 4.92 27.94 -0.95
C ILE A 126 4.57 27.48 -2.38
N PRO A 127 4.24 28.38 -3.33
CA PRO A 127 3.97 28.01 -4.73
C PRO A 127 5.17 27.30 -5.40
N ASP A 128 6.39 27.80 -5.19
CA ASP A 128 7.60 27.23 -5.79
C ASP A 128 7.89 25.82 -5.26
N MET A 129 7.61 25.58 -3.97
CA MET A 129 7.76 24.25 -3.38
C MET A 129 6.90 23.21 -4.11
N ASN A 130 5.67 23.58 -4.47
CA ASN A 130 4.75 22.71 -5.18
C ASN A 130 5.30 22.27 -6.55
N ILE A 131 5.84 23.22 -7.30
CA ILE A 131 6.43 22.99 -8.62
C ILE A 131 7.62 22.05 -8.49
N ARG A 132 8.54 22.32 -7.55
CA ARG A 132 9.73 21.49 -7.33
C ARG A 132 9.40 20.09 -6.85
N VAL A 133 8.46 19.94 -5.93
CA VAL A 133 8.05 18.63 -5.43
C VAL A 133 7.41 17.82 -6.55
N ALA A 134 6.59 18.45 -7.41
CA ALA A 134 6.03 17.79 -8.58
C ALA A 134 7.12 17.36 -9.57
N ALA A 135 8.08 18.25 -9.88
CA ALA A 135 9.20 17.96 -10.76
C ALA A 135 10.13 16.87 -10.21
N ARG A 136 10.35 16.84 -8.89
CA ARG A 136 11.17 15.81 -8.22
C ARG A 136 10.43 14.50 -8.04
N ALA A 137 9.11 14.47 -7.90
CA ALA A 137 8.36 13.22 -7.77
C ALA A 137 8.55 12.28 -8.98
N THR A 138 8.92 12.81 -10.15
CA THR A 138 9.26 12.02 -11.35
C THR A 138 10.68 11.45 -11.30
N ARG A 139 11.60 12.10 -10.57
CA ARG A 139 13.01 11.71 -10.43
C ARG A 139 13.17 10.93 -9.12
N LYS A 140 13.58 9.66 -9.14
CA LYS A 140 13.61 8.72 -7.98
C LYS A 140 14.38 9.16 -6.69
N LYS A 141 14.81 10.41 -6.55
CA LYS A 141 15.47 10.98 -5.35
C LYS A 141 14.43 11.55 -4.38
N THR A 142 13.99 10.76 -3.39
CA THR A 142 12.96 11.15 -2.40
C THR A 142 13.50 11.79 -1.12
N SER A 143 14.79 11.62 -0.79
CA SER A 143 15.34 12.00 0.53
C SER A 143 15.50 13.51 0.75
N ALA A 144 15.94 14.26 -0.25
CA ALA A 144 16.16 15.71 -0.14
C ALA A 144 14.85 16.47 0.17
N THR A 145 13.76 16.05 -0.48
CA THR A 145 12.44 16.66 -0.33
C THR A 145 11.89 16.51 1.09
N ALA A 146 12.13 15.37 1.76
CA ALA A 146 11.65 15.15 3.12
C ALA A 146 12.30 16.12 4.13
N SER A 147 13.60 16.42 3.93
CA SER A 147 14.33 17.34 4.80
C SER A 147 13.89 18.80 4.60
N GLU A 148 13.58 19.20 3.37
CA GLU A 148 13.00 20.52 3.06
C GLU A 148 11.62 20.68 3.68
N TYR A 149 10.73 19.68 3.55
CA TYR A 149 9.42 19.70 4.20
C TYR A 149 9.54 19.84 5.72
N LYS A 150 10.47 19.11 6.35
CA LYS A 150 10.69 19.22 7.80
C LYS A 150 11.11 20.63 8.21
N ALA A 151 12.00 21.27 7.47
CA ALA A 151 12.42 22.65 7.74
C ALA A 151 11.24 23.62 7.58
N MET A 152 10.46 23.47 6.51
CA MET A 152 9.30 24.33 6.24
C MET A 152 8.21 24.18 7.31
N MET A 153 7.88 22.94 7.70
CA MET A 153 6.95 22.65 8.79
C MET A 153 7.39 23.29 10.11
N HIS A 154 8.70 23.28 10.41
CA HIS A 154 9.24 23.93 11.59
C HIS A 154 9.12 25.46 11.50
N ALA A 155 9.44 26.06 10.35
CA ALA A 155 9.29 27.50 10.14
C ALA A 155 7.84 27.97 10.29
N LEU A 156 6.88 27.22 9.74
CA LEU A 156 5.44 27.51 9.90
C LEU A 156 4.98 27.41 11.35
N GLU A 157 5.52 26.43 12.10
CA GLU A 157 5.24 26.28 13.53
C GLU A 157 5.81 27.47 14.35
N VAL A 158 6.96 28.03 13.97
CA VAL A 158 7.54 29.22 14.62
C VAL A 158 6.76 30.48 14.26
N VAL A 159 6.51 30.72 12.97
CA VAL A 159 5.83 31.93 12.47
C VAL A 159 4.37 31.99 12.92
N GLY A 160 3.67 30.86 12.92
CA GLY A 160 2.30 30.75 13.44
C GLY A 160 1.25 31.60 12.71
N ASN A 161 1.55 32.08 11.49
CA ASN A 161 0.60 32.84 10.69
C ASN A 161 -0.39 31.90 9.98
N MET A 162 -1.69 32.11 10.24
CA MET A 162 -2.76 31.23 9.78
C MET A 162 -2.94 31.20 8.27
N ASP A 163 -2.74 32.32 7.56
CA ASP A 163 -2.87 32.35 6.09
C ASP A 163 -1.79 31.49 5.43
N VAL A 164 -0.57 31.59 5.95
CA VAL A 164 0.58 30.82 5.45
C VAL A 164 0.39 29.34 5.74
N LEU A 165 -0.09 29.02 6.94
CA LEU A 165 -0.39 27.66 7.34
C LEU A 165 -1.52 27.07 6.50
N ASP A 166 -2.59 27.82 6.23
CA ASP A 166 -3.70 27.42 5.36
C ASP A 166 -3.22 27.17 3.93
N ALA A 167 -2.42 28.07 3.34
CA ALA A 167 -1.84 27.90 2.01
C ALA A 167 -0.89 26.68 1.96
N PHE A 168 -0.03 26.51 2.95
CA PHE A 168 0.91 25.39 2.96
C PHE A 168 0.19 24.04 3.12
N LEU A 169 -0.64 23.90 4.15
CA LEU A 169 -1.37 22.67 4.44
C LEU A 169 -2.36 22.37 3.30
N GLY A 170 -3.14 23.38 2.93
CA GLY A 170 -4.20 23.30 1.96
C GLY A 170 -3.71 23.09 0.54
N ASP A 171 -2.57 23.67 0.15
CA ASP A 171 -2.16 23.78 -1.26
C ASP A 171 -0.78 23.16 -1.57
N ALA A 172 0.17 23.11 -0.61
CA ALA A 172 1.54 22.66 -0.89
C ALA A 172 2.01 21.35 -0.25
N LEU A 173 1.46 20.97 0.91
CA LEU A 173 1.87 19.76 1.60
C LEU A 173 1.51 18.51 0.78
N ARG A 174 2.50 17.73 0.37
CA ARG A 174 2.32 16.48 -0.40
C ARG A 174 3.04 15.32 0.26
N VAL A 175 2.34 14.19 0.36
CA VAL A 175 2.96 12.91 0.70
C VAL A 175 3.24 12.18 -0.61
N VAL A 176 4.54 12.01 -0.90
CA VAL A 176 5.03 11.28 -2.07
C VAL A 176 5.20 9.81 -1.68
N ARG A 177 5.16 8.92 -2.68
CA ARG A 177 5.38 7.49 -2.46
C ARG A 177 6.73 7.26 -1.75
N GLY A 178 6.68 6.54 -0.63
CA GLY A 178 7.86 6.24 0.20
C GLY A 178 8.16 7.27 1.28
N THR A 179 7.43 8.39 1.33
CA THR A 179 7.48 9.29 2.49
C THR A 179 6.69 8.67 3.64
N HIS A 180 7.32 8.51 4.81
CA HIS A 180 6.61 8.10 6.02
C HIS A 180 5.56 9.14 6.39
N LEU A 181 4.33 8.70 6.66
CA LEU A 181 3.23 9.60 7.03
C LEU A 181 3.43 10.19 8.44
N ALA A 182 4.07 9.46 9.35
CA ALA A 182 4.15 9.81 10.77
C ALA A 182 4.69 11.22 11.08
N PRO A 183 5.80 11.72 10.48
CA PRO A 183 6.26 13.09 10.75
C PRO A 183 5.25 14.15 10.33
N VAL A 184 4.57 13.94 9.20
CA VAL A 184 3.58 14.86 8.65
C VAL A 184 2.30 14.81 9.47
N ALA A 185 1.81 13.62 9.81
CA ALA A 185 0.62 13.44 10.65
C ALA A 185 0.82 14.06 12.05
N ASN A 186 1.98 13.84 12.68
CA ASN A 186 2.29 14.45 13.97
C ASN A 186 2.34 15.98 13.89
N TRP A 187 2.87 16.54 12.81
CA TRP A 187 2.87 17.99 12.63
C TRP A 187 1.45 18.52 12.43
N ILE A 188 0.62 17.87 11.58
CA ILE A 188 -0.80 18.23 11.40
C ILE A 188 -1.55 18.18 12.74
N HIS A 189 -1.37 17.12 13.52
CA HIS A 189 -1.96 16.98 14.86
C HIS A 189 -1.58 18.15 15.77
N ARG A 190 -0.29 18.50 15.87
CA ARG A 190 0.14 19.66 16.66
C ARG A 190 -0.49 20.97 16.20
N MET A 191 -0.60 21.18 14.89
CA MET A 191 -1.22 22.40 14.34
C MET A 191 -2.72 22.46 14.68
N LEU A 192 -3.44 21.34 14.56
CA LEU A 192 -4.84 21.24 14.97
C LEU A 192 -5.01 21.52 16.48
N CYS A 193 -4.15 20.96 17.32
CA CYS A 193 -4.18 21.21 18.77
C CYS A 193 -3.85 22.66 19.13
N ARG A 194 -2.91 23.28 18.41
CA ARG A 194 -2.44 24.65 18.70
C ARG A 194 -3.43 25.72 18.24
N PHE A 195 -3.95 25.60 17.02
CA PHE A 195 -4.77 26.64 16.39
C PHE A 195 -6.27 26.34 16.39
N GLY A 196 -6.66 25.16 16.87
CA GLY A 196 -8.02 24.66 16.74
C GLY A 196 -8.27 24.06 15.36
N TRP A 197 -9.11 23.03 15.31
CA TRP A 197 -9.41 22.36 14.05
C TRP A 197 -10.35 23.18 13.17
N GLU A 198 -11.17 24.05 13.75
CA GLU A 198 -12.13 24.90 13.05
C GLU A 198 -11.41 25.87 12.11
N ALA A 199 -10.36 26.53 12.62
CA ALA A 199 -9.55 27.48 11.86
C ALA A 199 -8.78 26.80 10.71
N LEU A 200 -8.37 25.54 10.90
CA LEU A 200 -7.63 24.76 9.90
C LEU A 200 -8.52 23.89 9.01
N LEU A 201 -9.83 23.84 9.26
CA LEU A 201 -10.76 23.01 8.51
C LEU A 201 -10.75 23.34 7.00
N PRO A 202 -10.74 24.61 6.54
CA PRO A 202 -10.66 24.93 5.12
C PRO A 202 -9.42 24.32 4.45
N ALA A 203 -8.25 24.51 5.05
CA ALA A 203 -6.99 23.93 4.61
C ALA A 203 -7.05 22.40 4.55
N MET A 204 -7.51 21.77 5.63
CA MET A 204 -7.63 20.30 5.72
C MET A 204 -8.58 19.75 4.66
N ARG A 205 -9.69 20.42 4.34
CA ARG A 205 -10.59 20.01 3.25
C ARG A 205 -9.91 20.08 1.89
N ARG A 206 -9.07 21.10 1.63
CA ARG A 206 -8.29 21.21 0.39
C ARG A 206 -7.22 20.11 0.32
N LEU A 207 -6.50 19.86 1.42
CA LEU A 207 -5.54 18.77 1.55
C LEU A 207 -6.19 17.41 1.24
N VAL A 208 -7.28 17.08 1.94
CA VAL A 208 -8.03 15.82 1.75
C VAL A 208 -8.52 15.70 0.31
N SER A 209 -9.04 16.78 -0.27
CA SER A 209 -9.49 16.79 -1.66
C SER A 209 -8.35 16.55 -2.65
N ARG A 210 -7.17 17.13 -2.41
CA ARG A 210 -5.99 16.96 -3.27
C ARG A 210 -5.45 15.54 -3.16
N TRP A 211 -5.20 15.07 -1.94
CA TRP A 211 -4.61 13.75 -1.71
C TRP A 211 -5.59 12.63 -2.05
N GLY A 212 -6.90 12.87 -1.94
CA GLY A 212 -7.96 11.97 -2.37
C GLY A 212 -7.98 11.67 -3.87
N ARG A 213 -7.32 12.47 -4.72
CA ARG A 213 -7.41 12.30 -6.19
C ARG A 213 -6.66 11.08 -6.71
N CYS A 214 -5.69 10.56 -5.97
CA CYS A 214 -4.91 9.41 -6.42
C CYS A 214 -4.87 8.31 -5.36
N MET A 215 -4.77 7.06 -5.82
CA MET A 215 -4.69 5.86 -4.98
C MET A 215 -3.66 5.99 -3.85
N ALA A 216 -2.42 6.32 -4.21
CA ALA A 216 -1.30 6.31 -3.29
C ALA A 216 -1.44 7.36 -2.18
N SER A 217 -1.95 8.55 -2.50
CA SER A 217 -2.14 9.59 -1.48
C SER A 217 -3.44 9.39 -0.70
N SER A 218 -4.45 8.71 -1.26
CA SER A 218 -5.71 8.46 -0.56
C SER A 218 -5.54 7.50 0.61
N SER A 219 -4.73 6.45 0.46
CA SER A 219 -4.40 5.58 1.60
C SER A 219 -3.77 6.37 2.75
N HIS A 220 -2.90 7.34 2.45
CA HIS A 220 -2.33 8.23 3.47
C HIS A 220 -3.36 9.15 4.11
N VAL A 221 -4.36 9.66 3.37
CA VAL A 221 -5.44 10.45 3.99
C VAL A 221 -6.30 9.58 4.90
N VAL A 222 -6.68 8.40 4.44
CA VAL A 222 -7.49 7.47 5.26
C VAL A 222 -6.72 7.08 6.52
N ASP A 223 -5.42 6.80 6.41
CA ASP A 223 -4.54 6.52 7.55
C ASP A 223 -4.38 7.72 8.49
N LEU A 224 -4.25 8.93 7.95
CA LEU A 224 -4.23 10.17 8.74
C LEU A 224 -5.54 10.35 9.52
N LEU A 225 -6.70 10.19 8.88
CA LEU A 225 -8.00 10.30 9.54
C LEU A 225 -8.19 9.20 10.59
N ALA A 226 -7.77 7.97 10.31
CA ALA A 226 -7.83 6.87 11.27
C ALA A 226 -6.91 7.09 12.48
N SER A 227 -5.73 7.67 12.26
CA SER A 227 -4.79 8.07 13.31
C SER A 227 -5.35 9.19 14.18
N LEU A 228 -5.89 10.25 13.57
CA LEU A 228 -6.55 11.34 14.30
C LEU A 228 -7.77 10.87 15.09
N ALA A 229 -8.52 9.89 14.57
CA ALA A 229 -9.62 9.24 15.29
C ALA A 229 -9.14 8.34 16.44
N GLY A 230 -7.86 7.94 16.46
CA GLY A 230 -7.34 6.95 17.40
C GLY A 230 -7.88 5.54 17.15
N CYS A 231 -8.28 5.23 15.92
CA CYS A 231 -8.88 3.94 15.55
C CYS A 231 -7.96 3.10 14.65
N THR A 232 -6.64 3.21 14.79
CA THR A 232 -5.67 2.37 14.06
C THR A 232 -4.67 1.74 15.03
N ASP A 233 -4.12 0.57 14.69
CA ASP A 233 -3.18 -0.15 15.56
C ASP A 233 -1.80 0.50 15.57
N THR A 234 -1.43 1.14 14.46
CA THR A 234 -0.14 1.79 14.25
C THR A 234 -0.37 3.27 13.95
N PRO A 235 -0.82 4.06 14.92
CA PRO A 235 -1.18 5.45 14.69
C PRO A 235 0.03 6.28 14.23
N ALA A 236 -0.15 7.01 13.13
CA ALA A 236 0.86 7.93 12.60
C ALA A 236 1.01 9.19 13.47
N CYS A 237 -0.01 9.53 14.25
CA CYS A 237 -0.05 10.61 15.22
C CYS A 237 -0.98 10.26 16.39
N PRO A 238 -0.89 10.94 17.55
CA PRO A 238 -1.85 10.78 18.63
C PRO A 238 -3.29 11.06 18.17
N ARG A 239 -4.25 10.54 18.95
CA ARG A 239 -5.66 10.87 18.80
C ARG A 239 -5.87 12.37 18.98
N LEU A 240 -6.81 12.94 18.23
CA LEU A 240 -7.22 14.32 18.39
C LEU A 240 -8.20 14.43 19.58
N GLU A 241 -7.73 14.99 20.68
CA GLU A 241 -8.48 15.18 21.94
C GLU A 241 -9.02 16.61 22.06
N LEU A 242 -9.57 17.14 20.96
CA LEU A 242 -10.22 18.44 20.94
C LEU A 242 -11.74 18.30 20.99
N PRO A 243 -12.47 19.29 21.54
CA PRO A 243 -13.91 19.38 21.37
C PRO A 243 -14.28 19.26 19.89
N PHE A 244 -15.33 18.51 19.59
CA PHE A 244 -15.83 18.31 18.22
C PHE A 244 -14.85 17.65 17.23
N ALA A 245 -13.79 17.00 17.73
CA ALA A 245 -12.82 16.30 16.87
C ALA A 245 -13.50 15.25 15.96
N THR A 246 -14.52 14.55 16.47
CA THR A 246 -15.29 13.57 15.69
C THR A 246 -16.01 14.22 14.52
N GLU A 247 -16.62 15.38 14.71
CA GLU A 247 -17.32 16.15 13.69
C GLU A 247 -16.34 16.66 12.62
N CYS A 248 -15.16 17.12 13.03
CA CYS A 248 -14.06 17.44 12.12
C CYS A 248 -13.71 16.25 11.22
N ILE A 249 -13.48 15.07 11.83
CA ILE A 249 -13.13 13.85 11.10
C ILE A 249 -14.27 13.43 10.17
N LYS A 250 -15.55 13.51 10.60
CA LYS A 250 -16.73 13.24 9.75
C LYS A 250 -16.79 14.21 8.55
N LEU A 251 -16.51 15.50 8.73
CA LEU A 251 -16.46 16.50 7.64
C LEU A 251 -15.36 16.19 6.62
N LEU A 252 -14.18 15.83 7.10
CA LEU A 252 -13.04 15.46 6.25
C LEU A 252 -13.31 14.13 5.53
N TRP A 253 -13.85 13.14 6.23
CA TRP A 253 -14.26 11.86 5.66
C TRP A 253 -15.27 12.04 4.54
N ARG A 254 -16.35 12.80 4.76
CA ARG A 254 -17.35 13.11 3.72
C ARG A 254 -16.71 13.64 2.44
N ARG A 255 -15.70 14.51 2.58
CA ARG A 255 -14.99 15.07 1.43
C ARG A 255 -14.17 14.00 0.69
N LEU A 256 -13.60 13.06 1.43
CA LEU A 256 -12.81 11.95 0.91
C LEU A 256 -13.67 10.83 0.30
N GLN A 257 -14.90 10.64 0.75
CA GLN A 257 -15.77 9.54 0.34
C GLN A 257 -15.96 9.42 -1.16
N THR A 258 -16.18 10.52 -1.88
CA THR A 258 -16.35 10.47 -3.34
C THR A 258 -15.07 10.01 -4.04
N ALA A 259 -13.92 10.45 -3.53
CA ALA A 259 -12.62 10.00 -4.00
C ALA A 259 -12.44 8.51 -3.71
N VAL A 260 -12.62 8.09 -2.44
CA VAL A 260 -12.53 6.69 -2.03
C VAL A 260 -13.49 5.82 -2.83
N ALA A 261 -14.75 6.22 -3.04
CA ALA A 261 -15.72 5.48 -3.85
C ALA A 261 -15.25 5.27 -5.29
N ARG A 262 -14.74 6.31 -5.96
CA ARG A 262 -14.22 6.20 -7.34
C ARG A 262 -12.98 5.32 -7.41
N LEU A 263 -12.08 5.55 -6.47
CA LEU A 263 -10.89 4.73 -6.25
C LEU A 263 -11.26 3.28 -6.00
N LEU A 264 -12.36 3.09 -5.29
CA LEU A 264 -12.91 1.80 -4.98
C LEU A 264 -13.55 1.14 -6.23
N GLU A 265 -14.11 1.94 -7.11
CA GLU A 265 -14.70 1.51 -8.37
C GLU A 265 -13.62 1.24 -9.46
N ASP A 266 -12.47 1.92 -9.43
CA ASP A 266 -11.47 1.81 -10.49
C ASP A 266 -10.78 0.44 -10.58
N GLY A 267 -10.81 -0.39 -9.53
CA GLY A 267 -10.22 -1.74 -9.55
C GLY A 267 -8.69 -1.79 -9.67
N ARG A 268 -8.00 -0.64 -9.80
CA ARG A 268 -6.55 -0.51 -9.98
C ARG A 268 -5.79 -0.59 -8.65
N TYR A 269 -6.13 -1.60 -7.88
CA TYR A 269 -5.59 -1.84 -6.56
C TYR A 269 -4.17 -2.38 -6.60
N LYS A 270 -3.33 -1.85 -5.71
CA LYS A 270 -1.97 -2.34 -5.45
C LYS A 270 -1.92 -2.99 -4.06
N ALA A 271 -0.75 -3.48 -3.68
CA ALA A 271 -0.49 -4.18 -2.42
C ALA A 271 -1.04 -3.51 -1.13
N ASP A 272 -1.33 -2.21 -1.15
CA ASP A 272 -1.78 -1.45 0.02
C ASP A 272 -3.31 -1.41 0.22
N THR A 273 -4.07 -2.11 -0.62
CA THR A 273 -5.55 -2.06 -0.59
C THR A 273 -6.13 -2.67 0.68
N ASN A 274 -5.52 -3.74 1.19
CA ASN A 274 -5.96 -4.33 2.46
C ASN A 274 -5.82 -3.33 3.62
N THR A 275 -4.74 -2.56 3.67
CA THR A 275 -4.52 -1.51 4.68
C THR A 275 -5.53 -0.38 4.53
N LEU A 276 -5.78 0.07 3.31
CA LEU A 276 -6.81 1.05 3.01
C LEU A 276 -8.18 0.56 3.52
N VAL A 277 -8.63 -0.62 3.11
CA VAL A 277 -9.94 -1.17 3.52
C VAL A 277 -10.01 -1.36 5.04
N LYS A 278 -8.94 -1.81 5.70
CA LYS A 278 -8.89 -1.89 7.16
C LYS A 278 -9.13 -0.54 7.82
N HIS A 279 -8.45 0.51 7.36
CA HIS A 279 -8.65 1.84 7.90
C HIS A 279 -10.05 2.37 7.58
N ILE A 280 -10.62 2.10 6.40
CA ILE A 280 -12.01 2.47 6.08
C ILE A 280 -12.99 1.77 7.04
N LEU A 281 -12.84 0.47 7.28
CA LEU A 281 -13.72 -0.29 8.18
C LEU A 281 -13.64 0.18 9.62
N ARG A 282 -12.43 0.46 10.11
CA ARG A 282 -12.24 1.10 11.42
C ARG A 282 -12.85 2.48 11.42
N LEU A 283 -12.68 3.20 10.30
CA LEU A 283 -13.30 4.48 9.99
C LEU A 283 -14.83 4.37 9.68
N GLU A 284 -15.47 3.22 9.81
CA GLU A 284 -16.93 3.10 9.77
C GLU A 284 -17.45 2.65 11.14
N HIS A 285 -16.66 1.82 11.81
CA HIS A 285 -16.95 1.38 13.17
C HIS A 285 -16.87 2.48 14.22
N TYR A 286 -15.86 3.35 14.19
CA TYR A 286 -15.76 4.40 15.21
C TYR A 286 -16.95 5.38 15.20
N TRP A 287 -17.73 5.48 14.12
CA TRP A 287 -18.91 6.34 13.94
C TRP A 287 -20.06 5.68 14.71
N ASP A 288 -20.24 4.37 14.51
CA ASP A 288 -21.22 3.57 15.23
C ASP A 288 -20.98 3.58 16.76
N VAL A 289 -19.73 3.71 17.22
CA VAL A 289 -19.39 3.64 18.66
C VAL A 289 -19.24 5.00 19.32
N THR A 290 -18.77 6.02 18.60
CA THR A 290 -18.52 7.35 19.20
C THR A 290 -19.76 8.19 19.38
N ASP A 291 -20.93 7.70 19.00
CA ASP A 291 -22.18 8.44 19.18
C ASP A 291 -22.34 8.98 20.60
N GLU A 292 -21.91 8.27 21.65
CA GLU A 292 -21.99 8.78 23.05
C GLU A 292 -20.91 9.82 23.42
N LEU A 293 -19.79 9.81 22.70
CA LEU A 293 -18.64 10.69 22.96
C LEU A 293 -18.67 11.97 22.12
N THR A 294 -19.58 12.05 21.14
CA THR A 294 -19.79 13.28 20.37
C THR A 294 -20.52 14.33 21.20
N TRP A 295 -20.28 15.61 20.87
CA TRP A 295 -20.97 16.70 21.56
C TRP A 295 -22.50 16.61 21.36
N PHE A 296 -22.93 16.21 20.16
CA PHE A 296 -24.35 15.97 19.87
C PHE A 296 -24.86 14.76 20.64
N GLY A 297 -24.08 13.68 20.70
CA GLY A 297 -24.35 12.51 21.50
C GLY A 297 -24.68 12.76 22.96
N ALA A 298 -23.92 13.66 23.57
CA ALA A 298 -24.11 14.04 24.97
C ALA A 298 -25.39 14.89 25.20
N ARG A 299 -26.03 15.41 24.15
CA ARG A 299 -27.11 16.41 24.26
C ARG A 299 -28.40 16.03 23.54
N LEU A 300 -28.33 15.09 22.60
CA LEU A 300 -29.44 14.68 21.76
C LEU A 300 -29.63 13.16 21.85
N PRO A 301 -30.89 12.67 21.80
CA PRO A 301 -31.15 11.24 21.64
C PRO A 301 -30.44 10.70 20.40
N ARG A 302 -29.97 9.45 20.46
CA ARG A 302 -29.22 8.81 19.36
C ARG A 302 -29.95 8.91 18.00
N GLN A 303 -31.28 8.81 17.99
CA GLN A 303 -32.07 8.95 16.76
C GLN A 303 -31.94 10.33 16.12
N ALA A 304 -31.91 11.40 16.92
CA ALA A 304 -31.75 12.76 16.43
C ALA A 304 -30.33 13.01 15.91
N THR A 305 -29.30 12.52 16.63
CA THR A 305 -27.91 12.57 16.17
C THR A 305 -27.74 11.83 14.83
N ALA A 306 -28.35 10.65 14.69
CA ALA A 306 -28.34 9.89 13.44
C ALA A 306 -28.98 10.66 12.27
N ILE A 307 -30.11 11.34 12.49
CA ILE A 307 -30.76 12.19 11.46
C ILE A 307 -29.88 13.37 11.08
N ILE A 308 -29.29 14.06 12.05
CA ILE A 308 -28.37 15.19 11.81
C ILE A 308 -27.16 14.71 11.04
N ASP A 309 -26.57 13.59 11.43
CA ASP A 309 -25.41 13.01 10.76
C ASP A 309 -25.73 12.58 9.34
N GLN A 310 -26.89 11.94 9.13
CA GLN A 310 -27.34 11.58 7.79
C GLN A 310 -27.56 12.81 6.91
N PHE A 311 -28.16 13.88 7.45
CA PHE A 311 -28.37 15.13 6.72
C PHE A 311 -27.05 15.86 6.43
N ARG A 312 -26.17 15.96 7.43
CA ARG A 312 -24.94 16.77 7.36
C ARG A 312 -23.79 16.06 6.70
N PHE A 313 -23.70 14.74 6.83
CA PHE A 313 -22.59 13.95 6.31
C PHE A 313 -22.98 13.01 5.19
N GLY A 314 -24.26 12.62 5.10
CA GLY A 314 -24.72 11.61 4.14
C GLY A 314 -24.40 10.20 4.64
N VAL A 315 -24.26 9.26 3.69
CA VAL A 315 -23.89 7.88 4.01
C VAL A 315 -22.43 7.83 4.46
N LEU A 316 -22.21 7.66 5.76
CA LEU A 316 -20.86 7.58 6.36
C LEU A 316 -20.13 6.27 6.06
N THR A 317 -20.83 5.30 5.45
CA THR A 317 -20.39 3.92 5.21
C THR A 317 -20.19 3.61 3.71
N PRO A 318 -19.25 4.29 3.02
CA PRO A 318 -19.02 4.06 1.60
C PRO A 318 -18.65 2.61 1.30
N PHE A 319 -17.89 1.92 2.17
CA PHE A 319 -17.50 0.54 1.93
C PHE A 319 -18.72 -0.39 1.94
N LEU A 320 -19.59 -0.30 2.96
CA LEU A 320 -20.85 -1.04 2.98
C LEU A 320 -21.74 -0.71 1.78
N SER A 321 -21.83 0.57 1.40
CA SER A 321 -22.62 0.96 0.23
C SER A 321 -22.10 0.34 -1.07
N GLN A 322 -20.78 0.23 -1.21
CA GLN A 322 -20.14 -0.37 -2.38
C GLN A 322 -20.23 -1.89 -2.37
N LEU A 323 -20.08 -2.54 -1.21
CA LEU A 323 -20.25 -3.99 -1.06
C LEU A 323 -21.66 -4.47 -1.47
N ASN A 324 -22.67 -3.62 -1.32
CA ASN A 324 -24.04 -3.95 -1.71
C ASN A 324 -24.33 -3.74 -3.21
N LYS A 325 -23.40 -3.15 -3.99
CA LYS A 325 -23.60 -2.97 -5.43
C LYS A 325 -23.22 -4.24 -6.20
N PRO A 326 -24.10 -4.79 -7.05
CA PRO A 326 -23.81 -6.02 -7.80
C PRO A 326 -22.73 -5.84 -8.88
N THR A 327 -22.53 -4.62 -9.39
CA THR A 327 -21.47 -4.31 -10.37
C THR A 327 -20.07 -4.29 -9.77
N TYR A 328 -19.98 -4.39 -8.44
CA TYR A 328 -18.74 -4.21 -7.70
C TYR A 328 -17.88 -5.46 -7.65
N HIS A 329 -18.43 -6.60 -8.08
CA HIS A 329 -17.83 -7.92 -7.94
C HIS A 329 -16.51 -8.12 -8.69
N GLU A 330 -16.24 -7.30 -9.71
CA GLU A 330 -15.05 -7.43 -10.54
C GLU A 330 -13.85 -6.62 -10.02
N ARG A 331 -14.08 -5.63 -9.12
CA ARG A 331 -13.19 -4.47 -8.89
C ARG A 331 -12.39 -4.55 -7.58
N ILE A 332 -13.02 -4.63 -6.40
CA ILE A 332 -12.28 -5.09 -5.20
C ILE A 332 -12.19 -6.62 -5.31
N PRO A 333 -11.05 -7.25 -5.06
CA PRO A 333 -11.05 -8.70 -4.88
C PRO A 333 -11.80 -9.05 -3.59
N LEU A 334 -12.85 -9.89 -3.65
CA LEU A 334 -13.51 -10.48 -2.47
C LEU A 334 -12.47 -11.00 -1.46
N SER A 335 -11.34 -11.46 -1.96
CA SER A 335 -10.21 -11.90 -1.17
C SER A 335 -9.60 -10.84 -0.25
N GLU A 336 -9.47 -9.60 -0.70
CA GLU A 336 -8.90 -8.51 0.11
C GLU A 336 -9.92 -7.98 1.11
N ALA A 337 -11.19 -7.88 0.71
CA ALA A 337 -12.29 -7.43 1.57
C ALA A 337 -12.50 -8.40 2.74
N ALA A 338 -12.57 -9.71 2.48
CA ALA A 338 -12.73 -10.71 3.52
C ALA A 338 -11.58 -10.68 4.54
N VAL A 339 -10.33 -10.59 4.05
CA VAL A 339 -9.14 -10.51 4.92
C VAL A 339 -9.15 -9.22 5.75
N ALA A 340 -9.55 -8.09 5.17
CA ALA A 340 -9.64 -6.82 5.88
C ALA A 340 -10.73 -6.87 6.98
N VAL A 341 -11.94 -7.34 6.66
CA VAL A 341 -13.04 -7.47 7.63
C VAL A 341 -12.66 -8.39 8.77
N ALA A 342 -12.08 -9.57 8.48
CA ALA A 342 -11.62 -10.48 9.52
C ALA A 342 -10.54 -9.85 10.40
N ALA A 343 -9.55 -9.18 9.81
CA ALA A 343 -8.49 -8.53 10.56
C ALA A 343 -9.00 -7.38 11.45
N VAL A 344 -9.93 -6.55 10.95
CA VAL A 344 -10.53 -5.48 11.76
C VAL A 344 -11.39 -6.06 12.86
N ARG A 345 -12.18 -7.10 12.60
CA ARG A 345 -12.97 -7.79 13.63
C ARG A 345 -12.12 -8.39 14.74
N LYS A 346 -10.94 -8.94 14.41
CA LYS A 346 -9.97 -9.43 15.41
C LYS A 346 -9.45 -8.29 16.29
N ALA A 347 -9.11 -7.15 15.69
CA ALA A 347 -8.63 -5.98 16.42
C ALA A 347 -9.75 -5.27 17.19
N VAL A 348 -10.99 -5.36 16.70
CA VAL A 348 -12.15 -4.64 17.23
C VAL A 348 -13.34 -5.61 17.39
N PRO A 349 -13.42 -6.33 18.53
CA PRO A 349 -14.47 -7.32 18.81
C PRO A 349 -15.88 -6.73 19.00
N THR A 350 -16.06 -5.42 18.89
CA THR A 350 -17.36 -4.73 18.87
C THR A 350 -17.86 -4.45 17.44
N LEU A 351 -17.05 -4.71 16.40
CA LEU A 351 -17.45 -4.50 15.01
C LEU A 351 -18.66 -5.37 14.65
N PRO A 352 -19.82 -4.83 14.23
CA PRO A 352 -21.00 -5.61 13.94
C PRO A 352 -20.78 -6.48 12.68
N CYS A 353 -20.38 -7.74 12.87
CA CYS A 353 -20.05 -8.68 11.78
C CYS A 353 -21.14 -8.74 10.72
N THR A 354 -22.38 -8.91 11.14
CA THR A 354 -23.53 -9.13 10.25
C THR A 354 -23.69 -8.06 9.16
N LYS A 355 -23.32 -6.80 9.46
CA LYS A 355 -23.35 -5.69 8.49
C LYS A 355 -22.41 -5.92 7.31
N TYR A 356 -21.22 -6.47 7.56
CA TYR A 356 -20.17 -6.65 6.55
C TYR A 356 -20.16 -8.05 5.95
N VAL A 357 -20.52 -9.04 6.75
CA VAL A 357 -20.48 -10.46 6.41
C VAL A 357 -21.59 -10.80 5.42
N THR A 358 -22.82 -10.31 5.62
CA THR A 358 -23.94 -10.54 4.69
C THR A 358 -23.64 -10.08 3.25
N PRO A 359 -23.14 -8.85 3.00
CA PRO A 359 -22.74 -8.44 1.64
C PRO A 359 -21.61 -9.28 1.04
N LEU A 360 -20.60 -9.70 1.84
CA LEU A 360 -19.53 -10.57 1.35
C LEU A 360 -20.05 -11.92 0.89
N TRP A 361 -21.10 -12.45 1.52
CA TRP A 361 -21.74 -13.69 1.08
C TRP A 361 -22.58 -13.52 -0.16
N ARG A 362 -23.38 -12.46 -0.23
CA ARG A 362 -24.12 -12.13 -1.47
C ARG A 362 -23.16 -12.02 -2.65
N TRP A 363 -21.97 -11.47 -2.42
CA TRP A 363 -20.92 -11.44 -3.43
C TRP A 363 -20.40 -12.82 -3.78
N LEU A 364 -20.08 -13.66 -2.80
CA LEU A 364 -19.68 -15.05 -3.04
C LEU A 364 -20.73 -15.82 -3.87
N ASP A 365 -22.01 -15.49 -3.69
CA ASP A 365 -23.12 -16.10 -4.42
C ASP A 365 -23.31 -15.52 -5.83
N ALA A 366 -23.17 -14.20 -5.98
CA ALA A 366 -23.49 -13.50 -7.22
C ALA A 366 -22.41 -13.55 -8.31
N ASP A 367 -21.13 -13.74 -7.93
CA ASP A 367 -20.04 -13.55 -8.89
C ASP A 367 -19.96 -14.71 -9.91
N THR A 368 -20.44 -14.48 -11.14
CA THR A 368 -20.57 -15.52 -12.16
C THR A 368 -19.24 -15.92 -12.81
N LYS A 369 -18.12 -15.22 -12.53
CA LYS A 369 -16.80 -15.52 -13.10
C LYS A 369 -15.75 -15.70 -12.00
N PRO A 370 -15.36 -16.95 -11.67
CA PRO A 370 -14.53 -17.22 -10.52
C PRO A 370 -13.09 -16.72 -10.71
N LYS A 371 -12.78 -15.55 -10.15
CA LYS A 371 -11.40 -15.27 -9.72
C LYS A 371 -11.13 -16.14 -8.50
N ALA A 372 -10.05 -16.93 -8.56
CA ALA A 372 -9.68 -17.81 -7.46
C ALA A 372 -9.46 -17.00 -6.17
N LEU A 373 -10.13 -17.39 -5.09
CA LEU A 373 -9.89 -16.79 -3.77
C LEU A 373 -8.52 -17.21 -3.24
N SER A 374 -7.86 -16.30 -2.52
CA SER A 374 -6.64 -16.64 -1.81
C SER A 374 -6.95 -17.51 -0.59
N VAL A 375 -5.97 -18.30 -0.14
CA VAL A 375 -6.08 -19.11 1.08
C VAL A 375 -6.46 -18.24 2.29
N ALA A 376 -5.85 -17.06 2.41
CA ALA A 376 -6.14 -16.10 3.48
C ALA A 376 -7.59 -15.62 3.44
N ALA A 377 -8.16 -15.43 2.25
CA ALA A 377 -9.55 -15.04 2.09
C ALA A 377 -10.51 -16.14 2.51
N VAL A 378 -10.29 -17.38 2.06
CA VAL A 378 -11.14 -18.50 2.45
C VAL A 378 -11.10 -18.70 3.96
N HIS A 379 -9.92 -18.69 4.56
CA HIS A 379 -9.77 -18.75 6.02
C HIS A 379 -10.50 -17.60 6.73
N SER A 380 -10.41 -16.38 6.20
CA SER A 380 -11.09 -15.20 6.77
C SER A 380 -12.61 -15.31 6.67
N LEU A 381 -13.13 -15.81 5.55
CA LEU A 381 -14.55 -16.04 5.32
C LEU A 381 -15.10 -17.11 6.27
N LEU A 382 -14.43 -18.25 6.39
CA LEU A 382 -14.82 -19.31 7.32
C LEU A 382 -14.82 -18.84 8.78
N TRP A 383 -13.78 -18.11 9.18
CA TRP A 383 -13.69 -17.53 10.52
C TRP A 383 -14.79 -16.48 10.77
N LEU A 384 -15.15 -15.67 9.77
CA LEU A 384 -16.24 -14.70 9.88
C LEU A 384 -17.62 -15.39 9.97
N ALA A 385 -17.85 -16.46 9.21
CA ALA A 385 -19.08 -17.25 9.28
C ALA A 385 -19.29 -17.86 10.67
N GLN A 386 -18.21 -18.31 11.32
CA GLN A 386 -18.28 -18.86 12.68
C GLN A 386 -18.71 -17.81 13.72
N LEU A 387 -18.38 -16.54 13.49
CA LEU A 387 -18.72 -15.45 14.40
C LEU A 387 -20.10 -14.86 14.17
N ASP A 388 -20.69 -15.07 13.00
CA ASP A 388 -21.97 -14.48 12.61
C ASP A 388 -23.06 -15.54 12.54
N THR A 389 -23.90 -15.61 13.57
CA THR A 389 -24.99 -16.59 13.66
C THR A 389 -26.03 -16.44 12.54
N ALA A 390 -26.04 -15.30 11.84
CA ALA A 390 -26.90 -15.09 10.68
C ALA A 390 -26.50 -15.94 9.47
N VAL A 391 -25.29 -16.49 9.44
CA VAL A 391 -24.77 -17.24 8.29
C VAL A 391 -24.42 -18.66 8.75
N PRO A 392 -25.24 -19.66 8.39
CA PRO A 392 -24.95 -21.02 8.78
C PRO A 392 -23.67 -21.50 8.09
N LEU A 393 -22.77 -22.08 8.87
CA LEU A 393 -21.57 -22.77 8.38
C LEU A 393 -21.97 -24.16 7.87
N ASP A 394 -22.68 -24.20 6.74
CA ASP A 394 -23.27 -25.40 6.16
C ASP A 394 -22.43 -26.01 5.02
N GLU A 395 -22.86 -27.18 4.56
CA GLU A 395 -22.24 -27.90 3.43
C GLU A 395 -22.22 -27.06 2.14
N LYS A 396 -23.27 -26.27 1.91
CA LYS A 396 -23.41 -25.41 0.72
C LYS A 396 -22.35 -24.32 0.71
N LEU A 397 -22.04 -23.73 1.87
CA LEU A 397 -20.99 -22.73 1.97
C LEU A 397 -19.61 -23.32 1.63
N ILE A 398 -19.30 -24.50 2.18
CA ILE A 398 -18.04 -25.19 1.89
C ILE A 398 -17.93 -25.54 0.40
N GLU A 399 -19.02 -26.05 -0.18
CA GLU A 399 -19.10 -26.32 -1.62
C GLU A 399 -18.89 -25.06 -2.46
N ARG A 400 -19.50 -23.92 -2.10
CA ARG A 400 -19.29 -22.64 -2.81
C ARG A 400 -17.85 -22.18 -2.74
N LEU A 401 -17.24 -22.22 -1.54
CA LEU A 401 -15.83 -21.87 -1.36
C LEU A 401 -14.92 -22.80 -2.19
N TRP A 402 -15.25 -24.09 -2.23
CA TRP A 402 -14.56 -25.08 -3.05
C TRP A 402 -14.66 -24.78 -4.54
N GLN A 403 -15.87 -24.57 -5.08
CA GLN A 403 -16.11 -24.26 -6.48
C GLN A 403 -15.32 -23.00 -6.93
N ARG A 404 -15.15 -22.02 -6.02
CA ARG A 404 -14.44 -20.77 -6.32
C ARG A 404 -12.92 -20.85 -6.24
N SER A 405 -12.41 -21.58 -5.26
CA SER A 405 -10.99 -21.51 -4.89
C SER A 405 -10.25 -22.83 -5.10
N GLY A 406 -10.98 -23.89 -5.48
CA GLY A 406 -10.47 -25.24 -5.65
C GLY A 406 -9.66 -25.66 -4.43
N ARG A 407 -8.43 -26.12 -4.68
CA ARG A 407 -7.51 -26.55 -3.63
C ARG A 407 -7.27 -25.53 -2.51
N PHE A 408 -7.41 -24.22 -2.77
CA PHE A 408 -7.17 -23.19 -1.75
C PHE A 408 -8.26 -23.19 -0.68
N ALA A 409 -9.46 -23.68 -0.97
CA ALA A 409 -10.50 -23.86 0.04
C ALA A 409 -10.09 -24.90 1.08
N VAL A 410 -9.49 -26.00 0.63
CA VAL A 410 -8.99 -27.06 1.52
C VAL A 410 -7.88 -26.51 2.42
N GLU A 411 -6.90 -25.79 1.88
CA GLU A 411 -5.84 -25.18 2.68
C GLU A 411 -6.36 -24.16 3.69
N GLY A 412 -7.33 -23.32 3.27
CA GLY A 412 -7.94 -22.31 4.15
C GLY A 412 -8.77 -22.95 5.26
N ALA A 413 -9.56 -23.97 4.93
CA ALA A 413 -10.37 -24.69 5.89
C ALA A 413 -9.58 -25.55 6.86
N TRP A 414 -8.43 -26.08 6.43
CA TRP A 414 -7.50 -26.77 7.33
C TRP A 414 -6.94 -25.83 8.39
N ALA A 415 -6.64 -24.57 8.04
CA ALA A 415 -6.20 -23.59 9.02
C ALA A 415 -7.31 -23.26 10.05
N THR A 416 -8.60 -23.41 9.69
CA THR A 416 -9.75 -23.33 10.63
C THR A 416 -10.17 -24.67 11.23
N GLY A 417 -9.52 -25.78 10.88
CA GLY A 417 -9.99 -27.16 11.06
C GLY A 417 -10.65 -27.53 12.38
N PRO A 418 -10.13 -27.15 13.56
CA PRO A 418 -10.76 -27.50 14.84
C PRO A 418 -12.14 -26.84 15.08
N MET A 419 -12.57 -25.92 14.23
CA MET A 419 -13.77 -25.10 14.43
C MET A 419 -14.89 -25.37 13.40
N LEU A 420 -14.69 -26.31 12.47
CA LEU A 420 -15.71 -26.68 11.48
C LEU A 420 -16.63 -27.78 12.05
N PRO A 421 -17.95 -27.73 11.80
CA PRO A 421 -18.85 -28.78 12.23
C PRO A 421 -18.54 -30.09 11.47
N PRO A 422 -18.84 -31.28 12.05
CA PRO A 422 -18.48 -32.56 11.46
C PRO A 422 -18.92 -32.76 9.99
N PRO A 423 -20.12 -32.33 9.56
CA PRO A 423 -20.53 -32.45 8.14
C PRO A 423 -19.66 -31.61 7.20
N ALA A 424 -19.31 -30.38 7.62
CA ALA A 424 -18.41 -29.53 6.84
C ALA A 424 -16.99 -30.11 6.74
N LEU A 425 -16.49 -30.72 7.83
CA LEU A 425 -15.21 -31.43 7.84
C LEU A 425 -15.22 -32.63 6.90
N ALA A 426 -16.28 -33.44 6.93
CA ALA A 426 -16.46 -34.59 6.06
C ALA A 426 -16.38 -34.21 4.58
N LEU A 427 -17.12 -33.17 4.22
CA LEU A 427 -17.17 -32.64 2.87
C LEU A 427 -15.82 -32.05 2.42
N LEU A 428 -15.09 -31.43 3.35
CA LEU A 428 -13.72 -30.95 3.09
C LEU A 428 -12.73 -32.08 2.83
N VAL A 429 -12.82 -33.18 3.58
CA VAL A 429 -12.01 -34.38 3.39
C VAL A 429 -12.30 -34.98 2.02
N GLN A 430 -13.58 -35.11 1.65
CA GLN A 430 -13.99 -35.58 0.33
C GLN A 430 -13.38 -34.72 -0.80
N TYR A 431 -13.46 -33.39 -0.71
CA TYR A 431 -12.85 -32.49 -1.70
C TYR A 431 -11.32 -32.56 -1.74
N THR A 432 -10.69 -32.72 -0.58
CA THR A 432 -9.24 -32.95 -0.49
C THR A 432 -8.86 -34.22 -1.25
N VAL A 433 -9.59 -35.31 -1.04
CA VAL A 433 -9.37 -36.61 -1.67
C VAL A 433 -9.66 -36.57 -3.18
N ALA A 434 -10.68 -35.82 -3.60
CA ALA A 434 -11.02 -35.62 -5.01
C ALA A 434 -9.92 -34.81 -5.73
N SER A 435 -9.49 -33.67 -5.17
CA SER A 435 -8.38 -32.88 -5.75
C SER A 435 -7.02 -33.55 -5.67
N ALA A 436 -6.88 -34.51 -4.78
CA ALA A 436 -5.71 -35.37 -4.69
C ALA A 436 -5.58 -36.34 -5.88
N GLY A 437 -6.65 -36.55 -6.67
CA GLY A 437 -6.71 -37.56 -7.71
C GLY A 437 -6.64 -38.99 -7.16
N VAL A 438 -6.95 -39.17 -5.86
CA VAL A 438 -6.78 -40.46 -5.16
C VAL A 438 -8.02 -41.33 -5.28
N TYR A 439 -9.20 -40.75 -5.56
CA TYR A 439 -10.44 -41.50 -5.81
C TYR A 439 -11.28 -40.87 -6.93
N GLU A 440 -11.79 -41.71 -7.83
CA GLU A 440 -12.94 -41.38 -8.69
C GLU A 440 -14.21 -41.74 -7.89
N SER A 441 -14.92 -40.71 -7.43
CA SER A 441 -16.32 -40.73 -6.97
C SER A 441 -16.81 -41.87 -6.02
N ALA A 442 -16.07 -42.22 -4.98
CA ALA A 442 -16.61 -43.03 -3.89
C ALA A 442 -17.05 -42.13 -2.72
N THR A 443 -18.33 -42.24 -2.32
CA THR A 443 -18.84 -41.65 -1.08
C THR A 443 -18.11 -42.30 0.11
N LEU A 444 -17.24 -41.55 0.78
CA LEU A 444 -16.62 -42.00 2.02
C LEU A 444 -17.69 -42.07 3.12
N ASP A 445 -17.77 -43.20 3.81
CA ASP A 445 -18.66 -43.38 4.95
C ASP A 445 -18.21 -42.49 6.14
N PRO A 446 -19.14 -42.01 6.98
CA PRO A 446 -18.83 -41.09 8.08
C PRO A 446 -17.81 -41.62 9.08
N GLU A 447 -17.74 -42.94 9.27
CA GLU A 447 -16.83 -43.60 10.20
C GLU A 447 -15.39 -43.56 9.67
N THR A 448 -15.17 -43.86 8.38
CA THR A 448 -13.86 -43.68 7.72
C THR A 448 -13.38 -42.23 7.75
N ILE A 449 -14.28 -41.26 7.59
CA ILE A 449 -13.94 -39.82 7.71
C ILE A 449 -13.48 -39.49 9.13
N THR A 450 -14.20 -39.97 10.13
CA THR A 450 -13.88 -39.76 11.56
C THR A 450 -12.54 -40.41 11.92
N ASN A 451 -12.25 -41.58 11.35
CA ASN A 451 -10.98 -42.29 11.55
C ASN A 451 -9.80 -41.67 10.77
N ALA A 452 -10.08 -41.02 9.63
CA ALA A 452 -9.07 -40.30 8.85
C ALA A 452 -8.70 -38.93 9.44
N LEU A 453 -9.59 -38.36 10.27
CA LEU A 453 -9.47 -37.02 10.85
C LEU A 453 -8.15 -36.80 11.65
N PRO A 454 -7.71 -37.73 12.52
CA PRO A 454 -6.42 -37.65 13.20
C PRO A 454 -5.20 -37.77 12.28
N LEU A 455 -5.35 -38.42 11.11
CA LEU A 455 -4.27 -38.67 10.15
C LEU A 455 -4.08 -37.50 9.16
N LEU A 456 -5.06 -36.59 9.07
CA LEU A 456 -5.08 -35.47 8.12
C LEU A 456 -3.86 -34.53 8.20
N PRO A 457 -3.34 -34.12 9.37
CA PRO A 457 -2.14 -33.30 9.45
C PRO A 457 -0.94 -33.96 8.78
N TYR A 458 -0.82 -35.29 8.88
CA TYR A 458 0.26 -36.09 8.30
C TYR A 458 0.16 -36.22 6.77
N VAL A 459 -1.06 -36.26 6.23
CA VAL A 459 -1.30 -36.24 4.77
C VAL A 459 -0.92 -34.88 4.16
N ALA A 460 -1.23 -33.77 4.84
CA ALA A 460 -0.82 -32.43 4.40
C ALA A 460 0.72 -32.24 4.48
N LEU A 461 1.34 -32.77 5.55
CA LEU A 461 2.80 -32.71 5.76
C LEU A 461 3.56 -33.55 4.73
N SER A 462 3.10 -34.78 4.46
CA SER A 462 3.67 -35.66 3.43
C SER A 462 3.57 -35.05 2.03
N ARG A 463 2.50 -34.30 1.71
CA ARG A 463 2.37 -33.56 0.44
C ARG A 463 3.30 -32.37 0.33
N LYS A 464 3.45 -31.55 1.37
CA LYS A 464 4.45 -30.47 1.39
C LYS A 464 5.87 -31.03 1.22
N LEU A 465 6.13 -32.19 1.82
CA LEU A 465 7.36 -32.93 1.60
C LEU A 465 7.48 -33.41 0.15
N VAL A 466 6.44 -34.00 -0.46
CA VAL A 466 6.46 -34.46 -1.86
C VAL A 466 6.61 -33.31 -2.88
N VAL A 467 5.99 -32.15 -2.67
CA VAL A 467 6.17 -30.98 -3.54
C VAL A 467 7.59 -30.40 -3.40
N ARG A 468 8.13 -30.35 -2.18
CA ARG A 468 9.56 -30.02 -1.96
C ARG A 468 10.50 -31.11 -2.49
N GLN A 469 10.07 -32.37 -2.52
CA GLN A 469 10.81 -33.51 -3.05
C GLN A 469 10.85 -33.50 -4.59
N LYS A 470 9.81 -32.98 -5.26
CA LYS A 470 9.84 -32.67 -6.70
C LYS A 470 10.74 -31.48 -7.03
N ALA A 471 10.92 -30.54 -6.10
CA ALA A 471 11.86 -29.43 -6.24
C ALA A 471 13.32 -29.82 -5.89
N MET A 472 13.52 -30.93 -5.16
CA MET A 472 14.84 -31.53 -4.97
C MET A 472 15.22 -32.35 -6.20
N THR A 473 16.39 -32.03 -6.75
CA THR A 473 16.95 -32.62 -7.98
C THR A 473 16.90 -34.15 -8.01
N ALA A 474 16.74 -34.72 -9.21
CA ALA A 474 16.57 -36.15 -9.51
C ALA A 474 17.53 -37.12 -8.79
N ARG A 475 18.71 -36.65 -8.37
CA ARG A 475 19.66 -37.40 -7.53
C ARG A 475 19.10 -37.77 -6.14
N HIS A 476 18.33 -36.90 -5.50
CA HIS A 476 17.72 -37.19 -4.20
C HIS A 476 16.50 -38.12 -4.34
N LEU A 477 15.78 -38.04 -5.46
CA LEU A 477 14.69 -38.96 -5.76
C LEU A 477 15.22 -40.38 -5.98
N ALA A 478 16.33 -40.55 -6.72
CA ALA A 478 16.98 -41.85 -6.90
C ALA A 478 17.49 -42.43 -5.57
N ALA A 479 18.10 -41.60 -4.70
CA ALA A 479 18.56 -42.02 -3.38
C ALA A 479 17.40 -42.43 -2.44
N LEU A 480 16.28 -41.71 -2.46
CA LEU A 480 15.11 -42.03 -1.64
C LEU A 480 14.32 -43.24 -2.17
N THR A 481 14.30 -43.45 -3.49
CA THR A 481 13.69 -44.65 -4.09
C THR A 481 14.51 -45.91 -3.79
N PHE A 482 15.84 -45.77 -3.76
CA PHE A 482 16.76 -46.80 -3.29
C PHE A 482 16.60 -47.09 -1.78
N LEU A 483 16.37 -46.06 -0.97
CA LEU A 483 16.16 -46.17 0.48
C LEU A 483 14.77 -46.71 0.86
N LYS A 484 13.73 -46.52 0.02
CA LYS A 484 12.40 -47.12 0.19
C LYS A 484 12.43 -48.66 0.17
N ALA A 485 13.49 -49.24 -0.40
CA ALA A 485 13.71 -50.69 -0.45
C ALA A 485 14.47 -51.25 0.77
N GLN A 486 14.88 -50.43 1.74
CA GLN A 486 15.59 -50.87 2.95
C GLN A 486 14.89 -50.46 4.24
N ALA A 487 15.20 -51.19 5.33
CA ALA A 487 14.60 -51.03 6.65
C ALA A 487 14.70 -49.59 7.19
N ALA A 488 13.71 -49.19 8.00
CA ALA A 488 13.55 -47.84 8.55
C ALA A 488 14.80 -47.28 9.27
N SER A 489 15.64 -48.16 9.84
CA SER A 489 16.90 -47.78 10.48
C SER A 489 17.92 -47.18 9.51
N THR A 490 17.94 -47.61 8.24
CA THR A 490 18.88 -47.11 7.22
C THR A 490 18.48 -45.72 6.72
N VAL A 491 17.18 -45.46 6.62
CA VAL A 491 16.62 -44.14 6.24
C VAL A 491 16.96 -43.10 7.32
N LEU A 492 16.79 -43.46 8.59
CA LEU A 492 17.13 -42.59 9.73
C LEU A 492 18.64 -42.29 9.81
N SER A 493 19.49 -43.29 9.56
CA SER A 493 20.94 -43.11 9.49
C SER A 493 21.37 -42.16 8.35
N TYR A 494 20.72 -42.25 7.19
CA TYR A 494 21.01 -41.40 6.04
C TYR A 494 20.58 -39.95 6.26
N VAL A 495 19.37 -39.72 6.78
CA VAL A 495 18.85 -38.38 7.09
C VAL A 495 19.68 -37.71 8.19
N SER A 496 20.08 -38.45 9.22
CA SER A 496 20.96 -37.97 10.28
C SER A 496 22.33 -37.51 9.74
N LYS A 497 22.94 -38.28 8.82
CA LYS A 497 24.19 -37.90 8.12
C LYS A 497 24.02 -36.69 7.21
N LEU A 498 22.85 -36.49 6.61
CA LEU A 498 22.56 -35.34 5.75
C LEU A 498 22.45 -34.04 6.57
N VAL A 499 21.77 -34.11 7.72
CA VAL A 499 21.61 -32.99 8.67
C VAL A 499 22.95 -32.60 9.30
N ALA A 500 23.82 -33.57 9.58
CA ALA A 500 25.16 -33.33 10.10
C ALA A 500 26.10 -32.61 9.11
N ARG A 501 25.77 -32.58 7.82
CA ARG A 501 26.58 -31.93 6.77
C ARG A 501 26.19 -30.49 6.47
N VAL A 502 25.14 -29.96 7.09
CA VAL A 502 24.75 -28.54 6.93
C VAL A 502 25.56 -27.69 7.91
N PRO A 503 26.56 -26.91 7.46
CA PRO A 503 27.38 -26.12 8.35
C PRO A 503 26.60 -24.86 8.80
N ASN A 504 26.78 -24.48 10.07
CA ASN A 504 26.44 -23.16 10.64
C ASN A 504 24.97 -22.82 10.98
N ALA A 505 24.17 -23.78 11.47
CA ALA A 505 22.89 -23.42 12.10
C ALA A 505 22.47 -24.42 13.20
N PRO A 506 23.01 -24.33 14.43
CA PRO A 506 22.70 -25.24 15.53
C PRO A 506 21.20 -25.23 15.90
N VAL A 507 20.53 -24.09 15.73
CA VAL A 507 19.07 -23.96 15.94
C VAL A 507 18.26 -24.77 14.93
N LEU A 508 18.67 -24.78 13.66
CA LEU A 508 18.02 -25.56 12.61
C LEU A 508 18.25 -27.06 12.81
N GLN A 509 19.45 -27.47 13.24
CA GLN A 509 19.73 -28.87 13.57
C GLN A 509 18.89 -29.35 14.77
N ALA A 510 18.71 -28.51 15.79
CA ALA A 510 17.86 -28.82 16.95
C ALA A 510 16.36 -28.93 16.57
N MET A 511 15.86 -28.00 15.75
CA MET A 511 14.48 -28.07 15.25
C MET A 511 14.25 -29.32 14.38
N TRP A 512 15.21 -29.67 13.52
CA TRP A 512 15.09 -30.87 12.67
C TRP A 512 15.18 -32.17 13.45
N ARG A 513 16.03 -32.25 14.48
CA ARG A 513 16.06 -33.41 15.40
C ARG A 513 14.73 -33.57 16.12
N ARG A 514 14.17 -32.48 16.65
CA ARG A 514 12.87 -32.50 17.31
C ARG A 514 11.75 -32.97 16.39
N VAL A 515 11.72 -32.49 15.14
CA VAL A 515 10.74 -32.94 14.13
C VAL A 515 10.93 -34.42 13.78
N LEU A 516 12.19 -34.90 13.71
CA LEU A 516 12.50 -36.31 13.46
C LEU A 516 12.11 -37.21 14.64
N ASP A 517 12.34 -36.77 15.87
CA ASP A 517 11.96 -37.50 17.08
C ASP A 517 10.43 -37.54 17.22
N GLU A 518 9.73 -36.42 16.99
CA GLU A 518 8.27 -36.37 16.97
C GLU A 518 7.69 -37.26 15.86
N LEU A 519 8.31 -37.32 14.68
CA LEU A 519 7.95 -38.26 13.61
C LEU A 519 8.21 -39.72 13.98
N CYS A 520 9.34 -40.02 14.62
CA CYS A 520 9.68 -41.37 15.09
C CYS A 520 8.71 -41.85 16.17
N THR A 521 8.41 -41.00 17.16
CA THR A 521 7.44 -41.29 18.21
C THR A 521 6.04 -41.44 17.63
N ALA A 522 5.62 -40.57 16.71
CA ALA A 522 4.34 -40.70 16.02
C ALA A 522 4.26 -41.98 15.18
N MET A 523 5.33 -42.35 14.46
CA MET A 523 5.38 -43.59 13.69
C MET A 523 5.32 -44.82 14.60
N GLN A 524 6.01 -44.82 15.75
CA GLN A 524 5.98 -45.92 16.70
C GLN A 524 4.61 -46.09 17.37
N THR A 525 3.86 -45.01 17.59
CA THR A 525 2.54 -45.06 18.23
C THR A 525 1.39 -45.30 17.26
N THR A 526 1.51 -44.91 15.99
CA THR A 526 0.43 -45.04 14.98
C THR A 526 0.61 -46.19 13.98
N MET A 527 1.78 -46.82 13.91
CA MET A 527 2.06 -47.95 12.99
C MET A 527 1.10 -49.14 13.09
N PRO A 528 0.57 -49.54 14.26
CA PRO A 528 -0.39 -50.66 14.29
C PRO A 528 -1.67 -50.37 13.50
N MET A 529 -2.12 -49.11 13.44
CA MET A 529 -3.31 -48.70 12.67
C MET A 529 -2.98 -48.29 11.22
N ALA A 530 -1.75 -47.83 10.96
CA ALA A 530 -1.33 -47.41 9.63
C ALA A 530 -0.98 -48.59 8.71
N VAL A 531 -0.52 -49.72 9.26
CA VAL A 531 -0.20 -50.93 8.48
C VAL A 531 -1.47 -51.51 7.83
N ASP A 532 -2.61 -51.48 8.51
CA ASP A 532 -3.89 -51.95 7.94
C ASP A 532 -4.42 -50.99 6.86
N ALA A 533 -4.29 -49.67 7.05
CA ALA A 533 -4.67 -48.67 6.06
C ALA A 533 -3.74 -48.68 4.82
N ILE A 534 -2.44 -48.95 5.01
CA ILE A 534 -1.45 -49.08 3.94
C ILE A 534 -1.60 -50.42 3.20
N ALA A 535 -1.94 -51.50 3.89
CA ALA A 535 -2.28 -52.78 3.27
C ALA A 535 -3.56 -52.68 2.42
N LEU A 536 -4.58 -51.95 2.89
CA LEU A 536 -5.78 -51.65 2.12
C LEU A 536 -5.45 -50.82 0.86
N LEU A 537 -4.60 -49.79 0.98
CA LEU A 537 -4.12 -48.98 -0.16
C LEU A 537 -3.23 -49.75 -1.14
N ALA A 538 -2.47 -50.75 -0.67
CA ALA A 538 -1.60 -51.59 -1.50
C ALA A 538 -2.40 -52.63 -2.30
N VAL A 539 -3.43 -53.23 -1.69
CA VAL A 539 -4.36 -54.16 -2.36
C VAL A 539 -5.17 -53.44 -3.44
N LEU A 540 -5.62 -52.21 -3.18
CA LEU A 540 -6.41 -51.41 -4.12
C LEU A 540 -5.61 -50.81 -5.29
N THR A 541 -4.29 -50.71 -5.17
CA THR A 541 -3.42 -50.17 -6.25
C THR A 541 -2.84 -51.25 -7.17
N GLN A 542 -2.93 -52.54 -6.79
CA GLN A 542 -2.50 -53.65 -7.63
C GLN A 542 -3.43 -53.93 -8.83
N ASP A 543 -4.69 -53.50 -8.76
CA ASP A 543 -5.70 -53.76 -9.82
C ASP A 543 -5.56 -52.85 -11.07
N ARG A 544 -4.62 -51.90 -11.04
CA ARG A 544 -4.35 -50.96 -12.17
C ARG A 544 -3.25 -51.41 -13.14
N LYS A 545 -2.71 -52.62 -13.02
CA LYS A 545 -1.72 -53.17 -13.97
C LYS A 545 -2.36 -54.15 -14.96
N ARG A 546 -3.31 -53.69 -15.77
CA ARG A 546 -3.56 -54.30 -17.10
C ARG A 546 -3.06 -53.34 -18.18
N PRO A 547 -2.21 -53.79 -19.12
CA PRO A 547 -1.75 -52.93 -20.20
C PRO A 547 -2.90 -52.70 -21.20
N LEU A 548 -3.26 -51.43 -21.41
CA LEU A 548 -4.08 -51.00 -22.53
C LEU A 548 -3.25 -51.07 -23.81
N GLU A 549 -3.64 -51.95 -24.73
CA GLU A 549 -3.17 -51.96 -26.11
C GLU A 549 -3.54 -50.65 -26.79
N THR A 550 -2.58 -50.01 -27.44
CA THR A 550 -2.76 -48.77 -28.20
C THR A 550 -3.17 -49.08 -29.65
N PRO A 551 -4.26 -48.50 -30.19
CA PRO A 551 -4.51 -48.54 -31.62
C PRO A 551 -3.75 -47.41 -32.33
N ASN A 552 -3.13 -47.78 -33.44
CA ASN A 552 -2.37 -46.96 -34.38
C ASN A 552 -3.02 -45.62 -34.73
N GLN A 553 -2.33 -44.50 -34.44
CA GLN A 553 -2.61 -43.20 -35.07
C GLN A 553 -1.63 -42.93 -36.22
N ARG A 554 -2.21 -42.75 -37.42
CA ARG A 554 -1.55 -42.37 -38.67
C ARG A 554 -0.96 -40.96 -38.57
N LYS A 555 0.26 -40.80 -39.07
CA LYS A 555 0.97 -39.52 -39.26
C LYS A 555 0.26 -38.67 -40.32
N GLY A 556 -0.14 -37.45 -39.96
CA GLY A 556 -0.52 -36.39 -40.89
C GLY A 556 0.68 -35.51 -41.27
N PRO A 557 0.71 -34.94 -42.49
CA PRO A 557 1.86 -34.21 -43.05
C PRO A 557 2.01 -32.77 -42.49
N PRO A 558 3.21 -32.16 -42.64
CA PRO A 558 3.53 -30.89 -42.00
C PRO A 558 2.92 -29.69 -42.75
N ARG A 559 2.31 -28.76 -42.01
CA ARG A 559 1.84 -27.47 -42.55
C ARG A 559 2.95 -26.41 -42.47
N HIS A 560 3.22 -25.81 -43.62
CA HIS A 560 4.09 -24.65 -43.81
C HIS A 560 3.64 -23.42 -43.01
N ARG A 561 4.60 -22.75 -42.37
CA ARG A 561 4.45 -21.40 -41.81
C ARG A 561 4.47 -20.36 -42.94
N ARG A 562 3.41 -19.57 -43.09
CA ARG A 562 3.46 -18.26 -43.77
C ARG A 562 3.75 -17.18 -42.72
N ARG A 563 4.81 -16.41 -42.96
CA ARG A 563 5.06 -15.11 -42.31
C ARG A 563 4.21 -14.07 -43.03
N PHE A 564 3.54 -13.21 -42.28
CA PHE A 564 3.02 -11.94 -42.79
C PHE A 564 3.96 -10.82 -42.33
N PHE A 565 4.28 -9.95 -43.29
CA PHE A 565 4.67 -8.56 -43.07
C PHE A 565 3.44 -7.76 -42.68
#